data_AF-A0A7C7GAM0-F1
#
_entry.id   AF-A0A7C7GAM0-F1
#
_cell.length_a   1.000
_cell.length_b   1.000
_cell.length_c   1.000
_cell.angle_alpha   90.00
_cell.angle_beta   90.00
_cell.angle_gamma   90.00
#
_symmetry.space_group_name_H-M   'P 1'
#
loop_
_entity.id
_entity.type
_entity.pdbx_description
1 polymer ?
#
loop_
_entity_poly.entity_id
_entity_poly.type
_entity_poly.pdbx_seq_one_letter_code
_entity_poly.pdbx_strand_id
1 'polypeptide(L)' 'MRFTDILYAKADNIARITINRPEVYNAIRGKTTDEMVVALQDAAEDESMR' A
#
# COMPACT_ATOMS: atom_id res chain seq x y z
N MET A 1 3.15 -10.94 -0.99
CA MET A 1 2.13 -10.91 0.08
C MET A 1 0.83 -10.40 -0.52
N ARG A 2 -0.33 -10.89 -0.08
CA ARG A 2 -1.62 -10.44 -0.62
C ARG A 2 -2.21 -9.40 0.32
N PHE A 3 -2.20 -8.14 -0.09
CA PHE A 3 -2.87 -7.07 0.64
C PHE A 3 -4.38 -7.25 0.58
N THR A 4 -5.05 -7.00 1.69
CA THR A 4 -6.49 -7.20 1.83
C THR A 4 -7.23 -5.88 1.89
N ASP A 5 -6.65 -4.90 2.57
CA ASP A 5 -7.24 -3.58 2.80
C ASP A 5 -6.66 -2.51 1.87
N ILE A 6 -5.49 -2.77 1.27
CA ILE A 6 -4.82 -1.85 0.34
C ILE A 6 -4.59 -2.50 -1.03
N LEU A 7 -4.56 -1.68 -2.07
CA LEU A 7 -4.05 -1.99 -3.39
C LEU A 7 -2.68 -1.35 -3.51
N TYR A 8 -1.68 -2.16 -3.88
CA TYR A 8 -0.32 -1.73 -4.10
C TYR A 8 0.05 -1.94 -5.56
N ALA A 9 0.44 -0.87 -6.24
CA ALA A 9 0.88 -0.89 -7.63
C ALA A 9 2.14 -0.05 -7.78
N LYS A 10 3.07 -0.52 -8.62
CA LYS A 10 4.29 0.19 -9.00
C LYS A 10 4.24 0.47 -10.50
N ALA A 11 4.31 1.73 -10.89
CA ALA A 11 4.31 2.15 -12.29
C ALA A 11 5.06 3.48 -12.45
N ASP A 12 5.79 3.67 -13.55
CA ASP A 12 6.48 4.92 -13.86
C ASP A 12 7.44 5.42 -12.75
N ASN A 13 8.09 4.48 -12.05
CA ASN A 13 8.95 4.73 -10.86
C ASN A 13 8.19 5.33 -9.66
N ILE A 14 6.86 5.22 -9.64
CA ILE A 14 5.98 5.71 -8.58
C ILE A 14 5.25 4.53 -7.92
N ALA A 15 5.27 4.49 -6.59
CA ALA A 15 4.51 3.53 -5.80
C ALA A 15 3.16 4.14 -5.48
N ARG A 16 2.09 3.47 -5.89
CA ARG A 16 0.73 3.84 -5.56
C ARG A 16 0.19 2.85 -4.55
N ILE A 17 -0.06 3.35 -3.34
CA ILE A 17 -0.75 2.65 -2.27
C ILE A 17 -2.14 3.25 -2.15
N THR A 18 -3.19 2.45 -2.37
CA THR A 18 -4.59 2.88 -2.32
C THR A 18 -5.33 2.07 -1.27
N ILE A 19 -5.89 2.71 -0.26
CA ILE A 19 -6.77 2.04 0.70
C ILE A 19 -8.07 1.69 -0.02
N ASN A 20 -8.41 0.41 -0.08
CA ASN A 20 -9.56 -0.12 -0.81
C ASN A 20 -10.56 -0.78 0.16
N ARG A 21 -11.15 0.05 1.03
CA ARG A 21 -12.19 -0.35 1.98
C ARG A 21 -13.42 0.56 1.84
N PRO A 22 -14.06 0.61 0.65
CA PRO A 22 -15.17 1.53 0.39
C PRO A 22 -16.37 1.28 1.32
N GLU A 23 -16.58 0.03 1.74
CA GLU A 23 -17.65 -0.38 2.67
C GLU A 23 -17.62 0.33 4.04
N VAL A 24 -16.46 0.85 4.43
CA VAL A 24 -16.25 1.62 5.68
C VAL A 24 -15.64 2.99 5.41
N TYR A 25 -15.86 3.55 4.21
CA TYR A 25 -15.32 4.86 3.81
C TYR A 25 -13.79 4.97 3.99
N ASN A 26 -13.07 3.88 3.71
CA ASN A 26 -11.62 3.78 3.85
C ASN A 26 -11.10 4.04 5.27
N ALA A 27 -11.92 3.79 6.30
CA ALA A 27 -11.49 3.88 7.68
C ALA A 27 -10.26 2.99 7.94
N ILE A 28 -9.25 3.57 8.58
CA ILE A 28 -7.99 2.89 8.90
C ILE A 28 -8.22 1.98 10.12
N ARG A 29 -7.71 0.76 10.05
CA ARG A 29 -7.58 -0.15 11.20
C ARG A 29 -6.13 -0.61 11.36
N GLY A 30 -5.77 -1.20 12.49
CA GLY A 30 -4.39 -1.66 12.74
C GLY A 30 -3.80 -2.51 11.61
N LYS A 31 -4.61 -3.38 10.99
CA LYS A 31 -4.20 -4.17 9.81
C LYS A 31 -3.87 -3.31 8.58
N THR A 32 -4.64 -2.25 8.33
CA THR A 32 -4.38 -1.34 7.20
C THR A 32 -3.05 -0.63 7.42
N THR A 33 -2.74 -0.21 8.65
CA THR A 33 -1.44 0.39 8.98
C THR A 33 -0.29 -0.60 8.79
N ASP A 34 -0.45 -1.85 9.23
CA ASP A 34 0.56 -2.91 9.06
C ASP A 34 0.84 -3.18 7.56
N GLU A 35 -0.23 -3.31 6.76
CA GLU A 35 -0.13 -3.48 5.31
C GLU A 35 0.55 -2.26 4.64
N MET A 36 0.26 -1.04 5.10
CA MET A 36 0.90 0.17 4.60
C MET A 36 2.40 0.24 4.91
N VAL A 37 2.83 -0.19 6.11
CA VAL A 37 4.26 -0.24 6.48
C VAL A 37 5.01 -1.18 5.55
N VAL A 38 4.46 -2.37 5.31
CA VAL A 38 5.06 -3.35 4.39
C VAL A 38 5.14 -2.80 2.97
N ALA A 39 4.08 -2.17 2.46
CA ALA A 39 4.06 -1.60 1.12
C ALA A 39 5.02 -0.41 0.96
N LEU A 40 5.17 0.43 1.99
CA LEU A 40 6.13 1.53 2.00
C LEU A 40 7.57 1.03 2.06
N GLN A 41 7.83 -0.02 2.84
CA GLN A 41 9.17 -0.62 2.91
C GLN A 41 9.56 -1.26 1.57
N ASP A 42 8.65 -2.01 0.94
CA ASP A 42 8.87 -2.55 -0.41
C ASP A 42 9.15 -1.44 -1.44
N ALA A 43 8.42 -0.32 -1.37
CA ALA A 43 8.67 0.83 -2.25
C ALA A 43 10.00 1.54 -1.97
N ALA A 44 10.46 1.55 -0.72
CA ALA A 44 11.74 2.16 -0.34
C ALA A 44 12.95 1.30 -0.70
N GLU A 45 12.80 -0.04 -0.71
CA GLU A 45 13.84 -0.98 -1.11
C GLU A 45 13.96 -1.13 -2.64
N ASP A 46 12.94 -0.74 -3.40
CA ASP A 46 12.95 -0.83 -4.85
C ASP A 46 13.78 0.32 -5.46
N GLU A 47 15.04 0.03 -5.78
CA GLU A 47 16.01 0.99 -6.37
C GLU A 47 15.60 1.54 -7.74
N SER A 48 14.58 0.96 -8.37
CA SER A 48 14.00 1.50 -9.61
C SER A 48 13.08 2.69 -9.32
N MET A 49 12.67 2.88 -8.07
CA MET A 49 11.77 3.95 -7.64
C MET A 49 12.55 5.21 -7.29
N ARG A 50 11.94 6.38 -7.52
CA ARG A 50 12.64 7.68 -7.49
C ARG A 50 12.07 8.65 -6.46
#